data_AF-A0A966CK24-F1
#
_entry.id   AF-A0A966CK24-F1
#
_cell.length_a   1.000
_cell.length_b   1.000
_cell.length_c   1.000
_cell.angle_alpha   90.00
_cell.angle_beta   90.00
_cell.angle_gamma   90.00
#
_symmetry.space_group_name_H-M   'P 1'
#
loop_
_entity.id
_entity.type
_entity.pdbx_description
1 polymer ?
#
loop_
_entity_poly.entity_id
_entity_poly.type
_entity_poly.pdbx_seq_one_letter_code
_entity_poly.pdbx_strand_id
1 'polypeptide(L)'
;GVFQGYTLGNVLGAQFYAAALEAHPEIPDDMRQGKFDTLHRWLIENIYRHGRKYTAEELVQRVTGGPISIAPYIQYLHSKYGELYKI
;
A
#
# COMPACT_ATOMS: atom_id res chain seq x y z
N GLY A 1 -14.84 18.42 6.48
CA GLY A 1 -14.22 17.16 6.05
C GLY A 1 -12.75 17.15 6.38
N VAL A 2 -12.38 16.92 7.65
CA VAL A 2 -10.98 16.92 8.12
C VAL A 2 -10.49 15.49 8.45
N PHE A 3 -11.43 14.57 8.72
CA PHE A 3 -11.11 13.25 9.28
C PHE A 3 -11.14 12.10 8.26
N GLN A 4 -11.95 12.21 7.21
CA GLN A 4 -12.10 11.14 6.21
C GLN A 4 -10.79 10.82 5.47
N GLY A 5 -9.87 11.79 5.42
CA GLY A 5 -8.53 11.59 4.85
C GLY A 5 -7.69 10.54 5.60
N TYR A 6 -7.88 10.37 6.91
CA TYR A 6 -7.15 9.35 7.68
C TYR A 6 -7.59 7.94 7.31
N THR A 7 -8.90 7.70 7.24
CA THR A 7 -9.44 6.40 6.81
C THR A 7 -9.02 6.08 5.37
N LEU A 8 -9.10 7.08 4.49
CA LEU A 8 -8.67 6.92 3.11
C LEU A 8 -7.16 6.59 3.02
N GLY A 9 -6.33 7.25 3.83
CA GLY A 9 -4.90 6.97 3.91
C GLY A 9 -4.60 5.52 4.34
N ASN A 10 -5.33 4.99 5.32
CA ASN A 10 -5.17 3.60 5.77
C ASN A 10 -5.52 2.60 4.65
N VAL A 11 -6.63 2.84 3.96
CA VAL A 11 -7.07 2.00 2.84
C VAL A 11 -6.05 2.00 1.71
N LEU A 12 -5.65 3.20 1.27
CA LEU A 12 -4.67 3.36 0.19
C LEU A 12 -3.30 2.80 0.56
N GLY A 13 -2.86 2.97 1.80
CA GLY A 13 -1.59 2.43 2.28
C GLY A 13 -1.51 0.91 2.12
N ALA A 14 -2.55 0.19 2.53
CA ALA A 14 -2.60 -1.26 2.34
C ALA A 14 -2.71 -1.67 0.87
N GLN A 15 -3.47 -0.94 0.06
CA GLN A 15 -3.62 -1.24 -1.36
C GLN A 15 -2.32 -1.01 -2.14
N PHE A 16 -1.60 0.09 -1.89
CA PHE A 16 -0.30 0.34 -2.50
C PHE A 16 0.76 -0.66 -2.03
N TYR A 17 0.73 -1.04 -0.74
CA TYR A 17 1.65 -2.05 -0.23
C TYR A 17 1.40 -3.42 -0.87
N ALA A 18 0.14 -3.82 -1.06
CA ALA A 18 -0.20 -5.05 -1.78
C ALA A 18 0.34 -5.04 -3.22
N ALA A 19 0.15 -3.94 -3.97
CA ALA A 19 0.71 -3.80 -5.32
C ALA A 19 2.25 -3.83 -5.33
N ALA A 20 2.90 -3.25 -4.31
CA ALA A 20 4.35 -3.33 -4.16
C ALA A 20 4.82 -4.78 -3.92
N LEU A 21 4.10 -5.56 -3.12
CA LEU A 21 4.40 -6.97 -2.88
C LEU A 21 4.19 -7.86 -4.10
N GLU A 22 3.19 -7.56 -4.94
CA GLU A 22 2.99 -8.26 -6.21
C GLU A 22 4.17 -8.02 -7.16
N ALA A 23 4.72 -6.81 -7.19
CA ALA A 23 5.89 -6.48 -8.01
C ALA A 23 7.21 -6.98 -7.43
N HIS A 24 7.34 -6.94 -6.10
CA HIS A 24 8.55 -7.28 -5.34
C HIS A 24 8.20 -8.14 -4.11
N PRO A 25 8.01 -9.46 -4.28
CA PRO A 25 7.69 -10.37 -3.19
C PRO A 25 8.76 -10.42 -2.08
N GLU A 26 9.99 -10.00 -2.37
CA GLU A 26 11.13 -9.96 -1.45
C GLU A 26 11.05 -8.86 -0.38
N ILE A 27 10.17 -7.86 -0.53
CA ILE A 27 10.06 -6.70 0.38
C ILE A 27 9.99 -7.09 1.88
N PRO A 28 9.17 -8.07 2.31
CA PRO A 28 9.09 -8.42 3.73
C PRO A 28 10.41 -8.96 4.29
N ASP A 29 11.16 -9.72 3.48
CA ASP A 29 12.44 -10.30 3.87
C ASP A 29 13.54 -9.23 3.93
N ASP A 30 13.54 -8.29 2.98
CA ASP A 30 14.41 -7.11 2.99
C ASP A 30 14.17 -6.26 4.24
N MET A 31 12.90 -5.97 4.56
CA MET A 31 12.53 -5.19 5.74
C MET A 31 12.98 -5.87 7.04
N ARG A 32 12.90 -7.20 7.14
CA ARG A 32 13.43 -7.95 8.30
C ARG A 32 14.94 -7.80 8.47
N GLN A 33 15.66 -7.53 7.39
CA GLN A 33 17.11 -7.25 7.39
C GLN A 33 17.44 -5.76 7.55
N GLY A 34 16.43 -4.90 7.76
CA GLY A 34 16.60 -3.46 7.85
C GLY A 34 16.86 -2.78 6.50
N LYS A 35 16.61 -3.47 5.38
CA LYS A 35 16.72 -2.91 4.02
C LYS A 35 15.35 -2.42 3.58
N PHE A 36 15.24 -1.13 3.27
CA PHE A 36 13.97 -0.52 2.85
C PHE A 36 14.01 0.03 1.42
N ASP A 37 15.17 -0.02 0.77
CA ASP A 37 15.40 0.58 -0.54
C ASP A 37 14.53 -0.02 -1.65
N THR A 38 14.18 -1.31 -1.55
CA THR A 38 13.31 -1.98 -2.53
C THR A 38 11.92 -1.35 -2.53
N LEU A 39 11.25 -1.32 -1.36
CA LEU A 39 9.94 -0.68 -1.21
C LEU A 39 10.00 0.82 -1.51
N HIS A 40 11.00 1.53 -0.99
CA HIS A 40 11.11 2.98 -1.16
C HIS A 40 11.29 3.38 -2.63
N ARG A 41 12.16 2.68 -3.38
CA ARG A 41 12.34 2.94 -4.82
C ARG A 41 11.06 2.67 -5.60
N TRP A 42 10.37 1.56 -5.30
CA TRP A 42 9.10 1.27 -5.93
C TRP A 42 8.06 2.37 -5.68
N LEU A 43 7.96 2.89 -4.45
CA LEU A 43 7.07 4.00 -4.12
C LEU A 43 7.47 5.31 -4.83
N ILE A 44 8.77 5.60 -4.96
CA ILE A 44 9.24 6.76 -5.72
C ILE A 44 8.81 6.66 -7.17
N GLU A 45 9.06 5.52 -7.80
CA GLU A 45 8.80 5.29 -9.21
C GLU A 45 7.31 5.24 -9.55
N ASN A 46 6.48 4.68 -8.68
CA ASN A 46 5.07 4.47 -9.00
C ASN A 46 4.17 5.57 -8.42
N ILE A 47 4.60 6.27 -7.37
CA ILE A 47 3.74 7.22 -6.63
C ILE A 47 4.41 8.59 -6.54
N TYR A 48 5.53 8.70 -5.82
CA TYR A 48 6.02 10.00 -5.35
C TYR A 48 6.50 10.91 -6.49
N ARG A 49 7.16 10.36 -7.51
CA ARG A 49 7.68 11.16 -8.64
C ARG A 49 6.58 11.88 -9.43
N HIS A 50 5.33 11.42 -9.33
CA HIS A 50 4.22 11.99 -10.08
C HIS A 50 3.61 13.23 -9.42
N GLY A 51 3.84 13.45 -8.12
CA GLY A 51 3.31 14.61 -7.39
C GLY A 51 1.80 14.77 -7.61
N ARG A 52 1.39 15.93 -8.15
CA ARG A 52 -0.02 16.24 -8.47
C ARG A 52 -0.38 16.05 -9.95
N LYS A 53 0.43 15.28 -10.71
CA LYS A 53 0.21 15.04 -12.14
C LYS A 53 -1.08 14.28 -12.42
N TYR A 54 -1.50 13.42 -11.50
CA TYR A 54 -2.70 12.58 -11.60
C TYR A 54 -3.66 12.91 -10.47
N THR A 55 -4.96 12.70 -10.72
CA THR A 55 -5.93 12.65 -9.63
C THR A 55 -5.67 11.41 -8.76
N ALA A 56 -6.24 11.38 -7.56
CA ALA A 56 -6.08 10.22 -6.66
C ALA A 56 -6.59 8.92 -7.32
N GLU A 57 -7.75 8.97 -7.98
CA GLU A 57 -8.33 7.80 -8.67
C GLU A 57 -7.45 7.34 -9.83
N GLU A 58 -6.95 8.26 -10.65
CA GLU A 58 -6.04 7.94 -11.75
C GLU A 58 -4.74 7.32 -11.25
N LEU A 59 -4.17 7.85 -10.17
CA LEU A 59 -2.94 7.33 -9.59
C LEU A 59 -3.16 5.91 -9.05
N VAL A 60 -4.26 5.67 -8.33
CA VAL A 60 -4.58 4.35 -7.79
C VAL A 60 -4.78 3.34 -8.93
N GLN A 61 -5.60 3.69 -9.93
CA GLN A 61 -5.81 2.83 -11.11
C GLN A 61 -4.51 2.49 -11.83
N ARG A 62 -3.58 3.45 -11.97
CA ARG A 62 -2.28 3.23 -12.62
C ARG A 62 -1.35 2.33 -11.81
N VAL A 63 -1.32 2.50 -10.49
CA VAL A 63 -0.37 1.82 -9.60
C VAL A 63 -0.85 0.42 -9.23
N THR A 64 -2.15 0.24 -9.05
CA THR A 64 -2.72 -0.99 -8.49
C THR A 64 -3.60 -1.75 -9.49
N GLY A 65 -3.75 -1.24 -10.72
CA GLY A 65 -4.56 -1.87 -11.77
C GLY A 65 -6.07 -1.81 -11.57
N GLY A 66 -6.56 -1.15 -10.52
CA GLY A 66 -7.98 -1.13 -10.16
C GLY A 66 -8.37 0.10 -9.33
N PRO A 67 -9.66 0.30 -9.06
CA PRO A 67 -10.14 1.44 -8.28
C PRO A 67 -9.72 1.32 -6.80
N ILE A 68 -9.98 2.37 -6.02
CA ILE A 68 -9.80 2.34 -4.57
C ILE A 68 -10.62 1.19 -3.97
N SER A 69 -9.96 0.31 -3.22
CA SER A 69 -10.58 -0.89 -2.65
C SER A 69 -10.20 -1.07 -1.18
N ILE A 70 -11.20 -1.39 -0.36
CA ILE A 70 -11.01 -1.69 1.06
C ILE A 70 -10.47 -3.11 1.30
N ALA A 71 -10.55 -4.00 0.30
CA ALA A 71 -10.22 -5.42 0.47
C ALA A 71 -8.77 -5.67 0.95
N PRO A 72 -7.72 -5.01 0.40
CA PRO A 72 -6.34 -5.19 0.88
C PRO A 72 -6.16 -4.76 2.34
N TYR A 73 -6.86 -3.69 2.75
CA TYR A 73 -6.81 -3.20 4.13
C TYR A 73 -7.44 -4.18 5.11
N ILE A 74 -8.61 -4.72 4.77
CA ILE A 74 -9.31 -5.72 5.59
C ILE A 74 -8.50 -7.02 5.67
N GLN A 75 -7.93 -7.48 4.55
CA GLN A 75 -7.04 -8.64 4.53
C GLN A 75 -5.83 -8.44 5.45
N TYR A 76 -5.14 -7.29 5.36
CA TYR A 76 -4.02 -6.95 6.23
C TYR A 76 -4.42 -7.01 7.72
N LEU A 77 -5.56 -6.42 8.08
CA LEU A 77 -6.04 -6.43 9.47
C LEU A 77 -6.35 -7.85 9.95
N HIS A 78 -7.09 -8.64 9.16
CA HIS A 78 -7.42 -10.01 9.54
C HIS A 78 -6.18 -10.88 9.70
N SER A 79 -5.22 -10.81 8.76
CA SER A 79 -3.99 -11.59 8.87
C SER A 79 -3.19 -11.20 10.11
N LYS A 80 -2.91 -9.90 10.29
CA LYS A 80 -2.08 -9.42 11.40
C LYS A 80 -2.72 -9.68 12.77
N TYR A 81 -3.98 -9.30 12.93
CA TYR A 81 -4.66 -9.43 14.22
C TYR A 81 -5.12 -10.86 14.50
N GLY A 82 -5.45 -11.63 13.46
CA GLY A 82 -5.69 -13.08 13.56
C GLY A 82 -4.48 -13.83 14.08
N GLU A 83 -3.28 -13.56 13.53
CA GLU A 83 -2.04 -14.17 14.01
C GLU A 83 -1.70 -13.76 15.46
N LEU A 84 -1.81 -12.47 15.78
CA LEU A 84 -1.44 -11.95 17.11
C LEU A 84 -2.39 -12.42 18.22
N TYR A 85 -3.70 -12.43 17.95
CA TYR A 85 -4.72 -12.72 18.95
C TYR A 85 -5.33 -14.12 18.82
N LYS A 86 -4.91 -14.91 17.81
CA LYS A 86 -5.38 -16.26 17.52
C LYS A 86 -6.91 -16.32 17.34
N ILE A 87 -7.44 -15.35 16.60
CA ILE A 87 -8.86 -15.23 16.23
C ILE A 87 -9.09 -15.59 14.76
#